data_AF-A0A8T5AXI6-F1
#
_entry.id   AF-A0A8T5AXI6-F1
#
_cell.length_a   1.000
_cell.length_b   1.000
_cell.length_c   1.000
_cell.angle_alpha   90.00
_cell.angle_beta   90.00
_cell.angle_gamma   90.00
#
_symmetry.space_group_name_H-M   'P 1'
#
loop_
_entity.id
_entity.type
_entity.pdbx_description
1 polymer ?
#
loop_
_entity_poly.entity_id
_entity_poly.type
_entity_poly.pdbx_seq_one_letter_code
_entity_poly.pdbx_strand_id
1 'polypeptide(L)' 'VAKLCKNVYLETSWSGILEKLLFTQIIGPDRILYGSDFIHINAAVELFQYRSLNLSDEDLEKCLFHNANKIFKLKL' A
#
# COMPACT_ATOMS: atom_id res chain seq x y z
N VAL A 1 -8.56 -8.41 10.27
CA VAL A 1 -9.82 -8.08 9.55
C VAL A 1 -9.66 -8.17 8.03
N ALA A 2 -8.75 -7.42 7.39
CA ALA A 2 -8.59 -7.40 5.93
C ALA A 2 -8.38 -8.77 5.25
N LYS A 3 -7.74 -9.73 5.93
CA LYS A 3 -7.60 -11.12 5.47
C LYS A 3 -8.95 -11.83 5.26
N LEU A 4 -9.93 -11.57 6.11
CA LEU A 4 -11.22 -12.26 6.11
C LEU A 4 -12.29 -11.53 5.28
N CYS A 5 -12.18 -10.20 5.18
CA CYS A 5 -13.18 -9.35 4.55
C CYS A 5 -12.67 -8.82 3.20
N LYS A 6 -13.27 -9.27 2.10
CA LYS A 6 -12.86 -8.86 0.73
C LYS A 6 -13.03 -7.37 0.43
N ASN A 7 -13.91 -6.70 1.16
CA ASN A 7 -14.24 -5.27 1.04
C ASN A 7 -13.40 -4.37 1.96
N VAL A 8 -12.43 -4.92 2.69
CA VAL A 8 -11.54 -4.14 3.57
C VAL A 8 -10.18 -3.99 2.89
N TYR A 9 -9.71 -2.75 2.88
CA TYR A 9 -8.41 -2.32 2.36
C TYR A 9 -7.49 -1.99 3.53
N LEU A 10 -6.18 -2.15 3.32
CA LEU A 10 -5.18 -1.88 4.36
C LEU A 10 -4.26 -0.75 3.92
N GLU A 11 -4.27 0.34 4.68
CA GLU A 11 -3.23 1.36 4.69
C GLU A 11 -2.11 0.89 5.64
N THR A 12 -0.84 1.14 5.30
CA THR A 12 0.32 0.47 5.94
C THR A 12 1.35 1.41 6.55
N SER A 13 1.00 2.66 6.82
CA SER A 13 1.88 3.61 7.51
C SER A 13 2.35 3.02 8.83
N TRP A 14 3.61 3.29 9.20
CA TRP A 14 4.25 2.76 10.41
C TRP A 14 4.38 1.24 10.49
N SER A 15 3.98 0.49 9.45
CA SER A 15 4.27 -0.94 9.36
C SER A 15 5.71 -1.14 8.87
N GLY A 16 6.42 -2.14 9.35
CA GLY A 16 7.75 -2.50 8.86
C GLY A 16 7.73 -3.03 7.43
N ILE A 17 8.88 -2.99 6.74
CA ILE A 17 9.00 -3.49 5.35
C ILE A 17 8.59 -4.97 5.22
N LEU A 18 8.94 -5.81 6.19
CA LEU A 18 8.55 -7.23 6.19
C LEU A 18 7.05 -7.43 6.39
N GLU A 19 6.41 -6.55 7.17
CA GLU A 19 4.95 -6.58 7.37
C GLU A 19 4.23 -6.16 6.09
N LYS A 20 4.71 -5.12 5.42
CA LYS A 20 4.20 -4.70 4.11
C LYS A 20 4.28 -5.82 3.07
N LEU A 21 5.43 -6.53 3.00
CA LEU A 21 5.59 -7.71 2.14
C LEU A 21 4.60 -8.83 2.50
N LEU A 22 4.44 -9.11 3.79
CA LEU A 22 3.49 -10.11 4.25
C LEU A 22 2.04 -9.72 3.89
N PHE A 23 1.69 -8.44 4.01
CA PHE A 23 0.36 -7.97 3.67
C PHE A 23 0.07 -8.10 2.17
N THR A 24 1.00 -7.70 1.29
CA THR A 24 0.83 -7.87 -0.16
C THR A 24 0.67 -9.34 -0.54
N GLN A 25 1.37 -10.25 0.12
CA GLN A 25 1.23 -11.71 -0.09
C GLN A 25 -0.10 -12.28 0.43
N ILE A 26 -0.59 -11.82 1.58
CA ILE A 26 -1.80 -12.37 2.21
C ILE A 26 -3.09 -11.83 1.57
N ILE A 27 -3.18 -10.52 1.35
CA ILE A 27 -4.44 -9.88 0.90
C ILE A 27 -4.43 -9.46 -0.57
N GLY A 28 -3.27 -9.51 -1.23
CA GLY A 28 -3.04 -9.08 -2.60
C GLY A 28 -2.75 -7.58 -2.71
N PRO A 29 -1.96 -7.16 -3.72
CA PRO A 29 -1.62 -5.75 -3.95
C PRO A 29 -2.85 -4.89 -4.27
N ASP A 30 -3.92 -5.45 -4.84
CA ASP A 30 -5.19 -4.75 -5.14
C ASP A 30 -5.94 -4.23 -3.90
N ARG A 31 -5.49 -4.58 -2.69
CA ARG A 31 -6.12 -4.15 -1.43
C ARG A 31 -5.16 -3.46 -0.46
N ILE A 32 -3.99 -3.07 -0.95
CA ILE A 32 -2.99 -2.32 -0.20
C ILE A 32 -3.03 -0.85 -0.62
N LEU A 33 -2.95 0.03 0.36
CA LEU A 33 -2.88 1.47 0.17
C LEU A 33 -1.58 1.99 0.77
N TYR A 34 -0.83 2.75 -0.01
CA TYR A 34 0.22 3.58 0.51
C TYR A 34 -0.38 4.71 1.37
N GLY A 35 0.22 4.92 2.54
CA GLY A 35 0.06 6.13 3.33
C GLY A 35 1.34 6.37 4.13
N SER A 36 1.58 7.65 4.40
CA SER A 36 2.80 8.09 5.12
C SER A 36 2.53 8.53 6.54
N ASP A 37 1.25 8.66 6.93
CA ASP A 37 0.75 9.34 8.14
C ASP A 37 1.15 10.84 8.18
N PHE A 38 2.46 11.13 8.14
CA PHE A 38 3.03 12.47 8.11
C PHE A 38 3.92 12.70 6.88
N ILE A 39 3.45 13.53 5.93
CA ILE A 39 4.11 13.75 4.64
C ILE A 39 5.54 14.31 4.77
N HIS A 40 5.81 15.15 5.78
CA HIS A 40 7.11 15.83 5.93
C HIS A 40 8.19 14.97 6.59
N ILE A 41 7.80 13.93 7.34
CA ILE A 41 8.72 13.14 8.15
C ILE A 41 8.91 11.75 7.56
N ASN A 42 7.81 11.13 7.11
CA ASN A 42 7.79 9.69 6.83
C ASN A 42 7.63 9.35 5.35
N ALA A 43 7.21 10.29 4.49
CA ALA A 43 6.90 9.96 3.09
C ALA A 43 8.09 9.34 2.34
N ALA A 44 9.31 9.84 2.57
CA ALA A 44 10.50 9.32 1.89
C ALA A 44 10.81 7.87 2.30
N VAL A 45 10.75 7.55 3.60
CA VAL A 45 11.05 6.19 4.09
C VAL A 45 9.94 5.21 3.70
N GLU A 46 8.68 5.62 3.78
CA GLU A 46 7.54 4.80 3.38
C GLU A 46 7.58 4.47 1.88
N LEU A 47 7.86 5.47 1.04
CA LEU A 47 8.00 5.27 -0.40
C LEU A 47 9.19 4.36 -0.75
N PHE A 48 10.33 4.53 -0.04
CA PHE A 48 11.50 3.69 -0.22
C PHE A 48 11.21 2.22 0.13
N GLN A 49 10.47 1.97 1.21
CA GLN A 49 10.09 0.62 1.60
C GLN A 49 9.25 -0.06 0.53
N TYR A 50 8.23 0.62 0.00
CA TYR A 50 7.39 0.08 -1.08
C TYR A 50 8.19 -0.25 -2.34
N ARG A 51 9.09 0.64 -2.77
CA ARG A 51 9.98 0.41 -3.92
C ARG A 51 10.96 -0.76 -3.70
N SER A 52 11.17 -1.14 -2.44
CA SER A 52 12.06 -2.24 -2.05
C SER A 52 11.34 -3.60 -1.91
N LEU A 53 10.00 -3.65 -2.04
CA LEU A 53 9.21 -4.90 -1.88
C LEU A 53 9.35 -5.91 -3.02
N ASN A 54 10.16 -5.61 -4.05
CA ASN A 54 10.35 -6.45 -5.24
C ASN A 54 9.03 -6.89 -5.89
N LEU A 55 8.05 -5.99 -5.91
CA LEU A 55 6.78 -6.16 -6.62
C LEU A 55 7.00 -5.92 -8.12
N SER A 56 6.06 -6.43 -8.94
CA SER A 56 5.96 -5.97 -10.33
C SER A 56 5.64 -4.47 -10.36
N ASP A 57 5.99 -3.78 -11.45
CA ASP A 57 5.65 -2.36 -11.61
C ASP A 57 4.13 -2.13 -11.52
N GLU A 58 3.35 -3.03 -12.10
CA GLU A 58 1.88 -3.00 -12.03
C GLU A 58 1.37 -3.08 -10.58
N ASP A 59 1.90 -4.01 -9.78
CA ASP A 59 1.47 -4.20 -8.41
C ASP A 59 1.96 -3.07 -7.48
N LEU A 60 3.15 -2.53 -7.76
CA LEU A 60 3.66 -1.36 -7.07
C LEU A 60 2.76 -0.14 -7.33
N GLU A 61 2.37 0.08 -8.59
CA GLU A 61 1.45 1.18 -8.94
C GLU A 61 0.06 1.01 -8.32
N LYS A 62 -0.44 -0.23 -8.20
CA LYS A 62 -1.69 -0.49 -7.45
C LYS A 62 -1.59 0.03 -6.02
N CYS A 63 -0.52 -0.34 -5.33
CA CYS A 63 -0.29 0.06 -3.94
C CYS A 63 -0.11 1.58 -3.77
N LEU A 64 0.69 2.20 -4.65
CA LEU A 64 1.06 3.62 -4.55
C LEU A 64 -0.01 4.58 -5.09
N PHE A 65 -0.86 4.14 -6.02
CA PHE A 65 -1.75 5.04 -6.77
C PHE A 65 -3.12 4.44 -7.12
N HIS A 66 -3.18 3.37 -7.92
CA HIS A 66 -4.45 2.97 -8.57
C HIS A 66 -5.54 2.60 -7.57
N ASN A 67 -5.19 1.97 -6.45
CA ASN A 67 -6.15 1.61 -5.41
C ASN A 67 -6.74 2.86 -4.75
N ALA A 68 -5.90 3.84 -4.40
CA ALA A 68 -6.36 5.09 -3.80
C ALA A 68 -7.23 5.90 -4.78
N ASN A 69 -6.80 6.01 -6.04
CA ASN A 69 -7.56 6.71 -7.09
C ASN A 69 -8.95 6.09 -7.28
N LYS A 70 -9.05 4.75 -7.28
CA LYS A 70 -10.31 4.00 -7.40
C LYS A 70 -11.22 4.18 -6.19
N ILE A 71 -10.70 4.04 -4.97
CA ILE A 71 -11.49 4.05 -3.72
C ILE A 71 -11.98 5.46 -3.40
N PHE A 72 -11.09 6.45 -3.50
CA PHE A 72 -11.39 7.83 -3.16
C PHE A 72 -11.94 8.63 -4.35
N LYS A 73 -12.01 8.03 -5.55
CA LYS A 73 -12.54 8.64 -6.78
C LYS A 73 -11.83 9.94 -7.13
N LEU A 74 -10.49 9.94 -7.07
CA LEU A 74 -9.66 11.15 -7.17
C LEU A 74 -9.63 11.77 -8.58
N LYS A 75 -10.00 11.01 -9.63
CA LYS A 75 -10.00 11.45 -11.05
C LYS A 75 -8.62 11.94 -11.52
N LEU A 76 -7.57 11.29 -11.02
CA LEU A 76 -6.18 11.48 -11.41
C LEU A 76 -5.77 10.49 -12.50
#